data_AF-A0A382MUL2-F1
#
_entry.id   AF-A0A382MUL2-F1
#
_cell.length_a   1.000
_cell.length_b   1.000
_cell.length_c   1.000
_cell.angle_alpha   90.00
_cell.angle_beta   90.00
_cell.angle_gamma   90.00
#
_symmetry.space_group_name_H-M   'P 1'
#
loop_
_entity.id
_entity.type
_entity.pdbx_description
1 polymer ?
#
loop_
_entity_poly.entity_id
_entity_poly.type
_entity_poly.pdbx_seq_one_letter_code
_entity_poly.pdbx_strand_id
1 'polypeptide(L)'
;MTFNSIEDFIDQYESVVREWFQFKNNANLTHVEEEDFWSELLVKIVQEDLLNKYNPDHYSKASFKTWLKRVLNNLYIDMSRKIAKGNWVPIDTTDDDEHLQILEERFNVDKNIEVDLDKDMIAKYVEDIPKVRDRILVKLKTYIDGSTVLDDEEYEYLENVSELSDVKGFISKNIYNRKAGMKDKDICKLLDMKEGTINTTYQRIVRKYITEPYTIYRAKYGKN
;
A
#
# COMPACT_ATOMS: atom_id res chain seq x y z
N MET A 1 30.33 -12.77 24.58
CA MET A 1 30.25 -13.69 23.43
C MET A 1 30.95 -12.99 22.30
N THR A 2 32.05 -13.54 21.82
CA THR A 2 32.88 -12.95 20.77
C THR A 2 32.88 -13.92 19.60
N PHE A 3 32.42 -13.46 18.45
CA PHE A 3 32.53 -14.19 17.19
C PHE A 3 33.91 -13.88 16.64
N ASN A 4 34.75 -14.89 16.41
CA ASN A 4 36.12 -14.64 15.94
C ASN A 4 36.16 -14.48 14.42
N SER A 5 35.15 -15.01 13.72
CA SER A 5 34.98 -14.82 12.29
C SER A 5 33.49 -14.90 11.88
N ILE A 6 33.22 -14.63 10.60
CA ILE A 6 31.87 -14.73 10.04
C ILE A 6 31.41 -16.19 9.93
N GLU A 7 32.35 -17.11 9.71
CA GLU A 7 32.11 -18.55 9.65
C GLU A 7 31.55 -19.07 10.98
N ASP A 8 32.09 -18.61 12.12
CA ASP A 8 31.57 -18.96 13.45
C ASP A 8 30.10 -18.56 13.63
N PHE A 9 29.70 -17.43 13.04
CA PHE A 9 28.30 -16.97 13.09
C PHE A 9 27.40 -17.82 12.20
N ILE A 10 27.84 -18.11 10.97
CA ILE A 10 27.08 -18.93 10.01
C ILE A 10 26.82 -20.31 10.61
N ASP A 11 27.87 -20.99 11.09
CA ASP A 11 27.78 -22.33 11.65
C ASP A 11 26.82 -22.43 12.84
N GLN A 12 26.76 -21.39 13.67
CA GLN A 12 25.95 -21.39 14.89
C GLN A 12 24.53 -20.85 14.71
N TYR A 13 24.31 -19.93 13.76
CA TYR A 13 23.08 -19.14 13.69
C TYR A 13 22.38 -19.15 12.33
N GLU A 14 22.93 -19.74 11.27
CA GLU A 14 22.27 -19.77 9.94
C GLU A 14 20.86 -20.37 10.01
N SER A 15 20.72 -21.57 10.56
CA SER A 15 19.41 -22.23 10.71
C SER A 15 18.43 -21.36 11.50
N VAL A 16 18.89 -20.70 12.57
CA VAL A 16 18.05 -19.82 13.39
C VAL A 16 17.58 -18.59 12.61
N VAL A 17 18.44 -18.02 11.76
CA VAL A 17 18.11 -16.84 10.95
C VAL A 17 17.14 -17.21 9.82
N ARG A 18 17.40 -18.31 9.10
CA ARG A 18 16.54 -18.76 8.00
C ARG A 18 15.15 -19.17 8.49
N GLU A 19 15.05 -19.94 9.58
CA GLU A 19 13.76 -20.26 10.20
C GLU A 19 12.98 -19.01 10.63
N TRP A 20 13.68 -18.04 11.23
CA TRP A 20 13.07 -16.78 11.63
C TRP A 20 12.60 -15.97 10.41
N PHE A 21 13.38 -15.93 9.33
CA PHE A 21 13.07 -15.21 8.10
C PHE A 21 11.84 -15.80 7.40
N GLN A 22 11.78 -17.12 7.23
CA GLN A 22 10.64 -17.81 6.61
C GLN A 22 9.35 -17.56 7.39
N PHE A 23 9.40 -17.62 8.73
CA PHE A 23 8.25 -17.27 9.57
C PHE A 23 7.80 -15.83 9.36
N LYS A 24 8.73 -14.88 9.16
CA LYS A 24 8.42 -13.47 8.95
C LYS A 24 7.94 -13.12 7.54
N ASN A 25 8.50 -13.74 6.51
CA ASN A 25 8.15 -13.47 5.11
C ASN A 25 6.76 -14.02 4.77
N ASN A 26 6.35 -15.13 5.38
CA ASN A 26 5.01 -15.70 5.23
C ASN A 26 3.90 -14.90 5.95
N ALA A 27 4.26 -13.99 6.85
CA ALA A 27 3.32 -13.20 7.65
C ALA A 27 3.11 -11.76 7.14
N ASN A 28 3.85 -11.31 6.11
CA ASN A 28 3.87 -9.94 5.62
C ASN A 28 3.58 -9.83 4.11
N LEU A 29 3.13 -8.66 3.65
CA LEU A 29 2.65 -8.42 2.28
C LEU A 29 3.72 -8.04 1.27
N THR A 30 4.87 -7.54 1.74
CA THR A 30 6.06 -7.26 0.92
C THR A 30 6.99 -8.45 1.00
N HIS A 31 7.24 -9.09 -0.13
CA HIS A 31 8.19 -10.18 -0.23
C HIS A 31 9.61 -9.60 -0.27
N VAL A 32 10.43 -9.99 0.70
CA VAL A 32 11.88 -9.82 0.61
C VAL A 32 12.45 -11.15 0.14
N GLU A 33 13.35 -11.15 -0.84
CA GLU A 33 14.01 -12.37 -1.28
C GLU A 33 14.97 -12.86 -0.19
N GLU A 34 14.93 -14.17 0.10
CA GLU A 34 15.73 -14.77 1.19
C GLU A 34 17.23 -14.57 0.97
N GLU A 35 17.69 -14.74 -0.27
CA GLU A 35 19.10 -14.61 -0.64
C GLU A 35 19.59 -13.16 -0.59
N ASP A 36 18.74 -12.19 -0.92
CA ASP A 36 19.06 -10.76 -0.78
C ASP A 36 19.14 -10.38 0.70
N PHE A 37 18.21 -10.87 1.53
CA PHE A 37 18.25 -10.64 2.97
C PHE A 37 19.48 -11.25 3.61
N TRP A 38 19.83 -12.48 3.21
CA TRP A 38 21.01 -13.18 3.70
C TRP A 38 22.29 -12.44 3.30
N SER A 39 22.39 -12.01 2.04
CA SER A 39 23.53 -11.26 1.52
C SER A 39 23.70 -9.92 2.25
N GLU A 40 22.64 -9.14 2.43
CA GLU A 40 22.68 -7.86 3.14
C GLU A 40 23.05 -8.04 4.63
N LEU A 41 22.59 -9.12 5.27
CA LEU A 41 22.98 -9.45 6.65
C LEU A 41 24.47 -9.73 6.75
N LEU A 42 25.03 -10.55 5.86
CA LEU A 42 26.46 -10.86 5.83
C LEU A 42 27.30 -9.61 5.55
N VAL A 43 26.86 -8.75 4.62
CA VAL A 43 27.49 -7.45 4.34
C VAL A 43 27.56 -6.60 5.60
N LYS A 44 26.46 -6.51 6.38
CA LYS A 44 26.47 -5.75 7.64
C LYS A 44 27.38 -6.37 8.70
N ILE A 45 27.49 -7.69 8.75
CA ILE A 45 28.41 -8.39 9.65
C ILE A 45 29.86 -8.03 9.31
N VAL A 46 30.25 -8.10 8.04
CA VAL A 46 31.63 -7.84 7.60
C VAL A 46 31.97 -6.35 7.60
N GLN A 47 31.13 -5.52 6.97
CA GLN A 47 31.47 -4.12 6.69
C GLN A 47 31.11 -3.18 7.84
N GLU A 48 30.07 -3.49 8.61
CA GLU A 48 29.61 -2.63 9.70
C GLU A 48 29.96 -3.19 11.08
N ASP A 49 30.72 -4.27 11.14
CA ASP A 49 31.12 -4.97 12.37
C ASP A 49 29.92 -5.25 13.31
N LEU A 50 28.82 -5.73 12.71
CA LEU A 50 27.52 -5.82 13.38
C LEU A 50 27.58 -6.64 14.67
N LEU A 51 28.33 -7.74 14.68
CA LEU A 51 28.37 -8.68 15.81
C LEU A 51 29.00 -8.05 17.06
N ASN A 52 29.99 -7.17 16.90
CA ASN A 52 30.64 -6.46 18.01
C ASN A 52 29.77 -5.35 18.61
N LYS A 53 28.67 -4.96 17.95
CA LYS A 53 27.68 -4.01 18.52
C LYS A 53 26.82 -4.64 19.62
N TYR A 54 26.86 -5.97 19.79
CA TYR A 54 26.20 -6.62 20.90
C TYR A 54 26.95 -6.35 22.20
N ASN A 55 26.32 -5.62 23.12
CA ASN A 55 26.83 -5.41 24.47
C ASN A 55 26.18 -6.41 25.45
N PRO A 56 26.92 -7.42 25.95
CA PRO A 56 26.39 -8.38 26.92
C PRO A 56 26.06 -7.75 28.28
N ASP A 57 26.70 -6.64 28.63
CA ASP A 57 26.52 -5.93 29.91
C ASP A 57 25.47 -4.80 29.81
N HIS A 58 24.69 -4.78 28.72
CA HIS A 58 23.61 -3.81 28.55
C HIS A 58 22.53 -3.98 29.64
N TYR A 59 21.93 -2.86 30.07
CA TYR A 59 20.96 -2.82 31.19
C TYR A 59 19.79 -3.82 31.03
N SER A 60 19.42 -4.15 29.80
CA SER A 60 18.33 -5.07 29.49
C SER A 60 18.66 -6.54 29.74
N LYS A 61 19.93 -6.91 29.96
CA LYS A 61 20.42 -8.30 30.11
C LYS A 61 19.92 -9.26 29.03
N ALA A 62 19.62 -8.73 27.83
CA ALA A 62 19.00 -9.49 26.76
C ALA A 62 20.01 -10.49 26.18
N SER A 63 19.59 -11.74 25.97
CA SER A 63 20.45 -12.73 25.33
C SER A 63 20.79 -12.35 23.89
N PHE A 64 21.93 -12.84 23.40
CA PHE A 64 22.37 -12.60 22.03
C PHE A 64 21.30 -12.97 21.00
N LYS A 65 20.60 -14.09 21.17
CA LYS A 65 19.50 -14.51 20.27
C LYS A 65 18.34 -13.51 20.24
N THR A 66 18.01 -12.89 21.38
CA THR A 66 16.97 -11.87 21.46
C THR A 66 17.41 -10.57 20.80
N TRP A 67 18.66 -10.16 21.02
CA TRP A 67 19.27 -9.02 20.34
C TRP A 67 19.31 -9.25 18.83
N LEU A 68 19.74 -10.44 18.39
CA LEU A 68 19.82 -10.84 16.98
C LEU A 68 18.44 -10.77 16.31
N LYS A 69 17.38 -11.32 16.93
CA LYS A 69 16.01 -11.19 16.38
C LYS A 69 15.58 -9.74 16.17
N ARG A 70 16.00 -8.82 17.06
CA ARG A 70 15.72 -7.38 16.90
C ARG A 70 16.50 -6.80 15.72
N VAL A 71 17.77 -7.18 15.55
CA VAL A 71 18.61 -6.80 14.41
C VAL A 71 18.00 -7.29 13.09
N LEU A 72 17.62 -8.57 13.02
CA LEU A 72 16.98 -9.18 11.84
C LEU A 72 15.65 -8.49 11.50
N ASN A 73 14.83 -8.17 12.52
CA ASN A 73 13.56 -7.47 12.30
C ASN A 73 13.76 -6.06 11.75
N ASN A 74 14.76 -5.33 12.26
CA ASN A 74 15.10 -4.01 11.75
C ASN A 74 15.60 -4.09 10.31
N LEU A 75 16.50 -5.04 10.02
CA LEU A 75 17.00 -5.27 8.67
C LEU A 75 15.88 -5.59 7.68
N TYR A 76 14.98 -6.51 8.04
CA TYR A 76 13.85 -6.87 7.21
C TYR A 76 12.92 -5.69 6.96
N ILE A 77 12.64 -4.87 7.99
CA ILE A 77 11.83 -3.66 7.85
C ILE A 77 12.53 -2.63 6.95
N ASP A 78 13.84 -2.44 7.11
CA ASP A 78 14.60 -1.48 6.31
C ASP A 78 14.68 -1.91 4.85
N MET A 79 14.88 -3.20 4.56
CA MET A 79 14.82 -3.76 3.21
C MET A 79 13.42 -3.68 2.63
N SER A 80 12.38 -4.07 3.39
CA SER A 80 10.98 -3.94 2.97
C SER A 80 10.62 -2.49 2.69
N ARG A 81 11.11 -1.55 3.49
CA ARG A 81 10.94 -0.11 3.29
C ARG A 81 11.76 0.41 2.13
N LYS A 82 12.99 -0.08 1.88
CA LYS A 82 13.79 0.29 0.71
C LYS A 82 13.14 -0.22 -0.57
N ILE A 83 12.61 -1.43 -0.58
CA ILE A 83 11.82 -1.98 -1.69
C ILE A 83 10.55 -1.13 -1.85
N ALA A 84 9.82 -0.88 -0.77
CA ALA A 84 8.65 -0.03 -0.81
C ALA A 84 8.97 1.41 -1.24
N LYS A 85 10.11 1.99 -0.83
CA LYS A 85 10.61 3.35 -1.13
C LYS A 85 11.23 3.50 -2.52
N GLY A 86 11.94 2.49 -3.00
CA GLY A 86 12.32 2.38 -4.41
C GLY A 86 11.07 2.29 -5.29
N ASN A 87 9.99 1.75 -4.74
CA ASN A 87 8.66 1.75 -5.33
C ASN A 87 7.79 2.96 -4.89
N TRP A 88 8.32 3.92 -4.11
CA TRP A 88 7.61 5.08 -3.57
C TRP A 88 8.11 6.36 -4.24
N VAL A 89 7.22 7.10 -4.87
CA VAL A 89 7.53 8.43 -5.38
C VAL A 89 7.18 9.44 -4.28
N PRO A 90 8.06 10.40 -3.91
CA PRO A 90 7.79 11.33 -2.83
C PRO A 90 6.68 12.32 -3.18
N ILE A 91 5.93 12.77 -2.18
CA ILE A 91 5.06 13.95 -2.28
C ILE A 91 5.78 15.05 -1.50
N ASP A 92 6.29 16.06 -2.20
CA ASP A 92 6.91 17.21 -1.55
C ASP A 92 5.85 18.22 -1.11
N THR A 93 6.07 18.80 0.06
CA THR A 93 5.22 19.82 0.66
C THR A 93 5.61 21.19 0.13
N THR A 94 5.10 21.54 -1.03
CA THR A 94 4.90 22.95 -1.43
C THR A 94 3.51 23.09 -1.98
N ASP A 95 2.86 24.18 -1.57
CA ASP A 95 1.47 24.59 -1.78
C ASP A 95 1.04 24.79 -3.25
N ASP A 96 1.63 24.06 -4.18
CA ASP A 96 1.33 24.23 -5.60
C ASP A 96 0.31 23.18 -6.04
N ASP A 97 -0.83 23.68 -6.52
CA ASP A 97 -1.93 23.00 -7.22
C ASP A 97 -1.48 22.12 -8.43
N GLU A 98 -0.18 21.95 -8.62
CA GLU A 98 0.51 21.14 -9.61
C GLU A 98 0.71 19.67 -9.15
N HIS A 99 0.84 19.41 -7.84
CA HIS A 99 0.98 18.03 -7.34
C HIS A 99 -0.31 17.20 -7.43
N LEU A 100 -1.45 17.88 -7.58
CA LEU A 100 -2.72 17.27 -7.95
C LEU A 100 -2.74 16.82 -9.41
N GLN A 101 -1.98 17.48 -10.28
CA GLN A 101 -1.79 17.04 -11.67
C GLN A 101 -0.93 15.78 -11.77
N ILE A 102 -0.04 15.48 -10.80
CA ILE A 102 0.75 14.22 -10.85
C ILE A 102 -0.09 13.00 -10.48
N LEU A 103 -1.10 13.17 -9.61
CA LEU A 103 -2.11 12.14 -9.37
C LEU A 103 -3.07 12.00 -10.56
N GLU A 104 -3.29 13.07 -11.33
CA GLU A 104 -3.98 13.04 -12.64
C GLU A 104 -3.12 12.38 -13.73
N GLU A 105 -1.80 12.57 -13.72
CA GLU A 105 -0.89 12.00 -14.72
C GLU A 105 -0.61 10.52 -14.51
N ARG A 106 -0.78 9.97 -13.30
CA ARG A 106 -0.87 8.51 -13.12
C ARG A 106 -2.13 7.90 -13.74
N PHE A 107 -3.09 8.73 -14.14
CA PHE A 107 -4.21 8.37 -15.01
C PHE A 107 -4.01 8.81 -16.48
N ASN A 108 -2.93 9.54 -16.81
CA ASN A 108 -2.47 9.69 -18.19
C ASN A 108 -1.54 8.52 -18.55
N VAL A 109 -2.21 7.53 -19.13
CA VAL A 109 -1.66 6.45 -19.94
C VAL A 109 -0.49 6.97 -20.79
N ASP A 110 0.70 6.42 -20.56
CA ASP A 110 1.83 6.61 -21.45
C ASP A 110 1.44 6.07 -22.83
N LYS A 111 1.54 6.94 -23.83
CA LYS A 111 0.84 6.86 -25.11
C LYS A 111 1.30 5.75 -26.06
N ASN A 112 2.00 4.71 -25.60
CA ASN A 112 2.48 3.63 -26.48
C ASN A 112 2.58 2.25 -25.80
N ILE A 113 1.79 1.98 -24.77
CA ILE A 113 1.44 0.61 -24.43
C ILE A 113 0.01 0.44 -24.91
N GLU A 114 -0.29 -0.59 -25.70
CA GLU A 114 -1.68 -0.98 -26.00
C GLU A 114 -2.33 -1.42 -24.67
N VAL A 115 -2.87 -0.44 -23.93
CA VAL A 115 -3.57 -0.56 -22.65
C VAL A 115 -5.07 -0.48 -22.92
N ASP A 116 -5.66 -1.57 -23.43
CA ASP A 116 -7.12 -1.69 -23.55
C ASP A 116 -7.71 -2.78 -22.63
N LEU A 117 -6.87 -3.58 -21.96
CA LEU A 117 -7.31 -4.72 -21.13
C LEU A 117 -7.52 -4.40 -19.63
N ASP A 118 -7.03 -3.27 -19.11
CA ASP A 118 -6.97 -3.02 -17.65
C ASP A 118 -8.07 -2.12 -17.06
N LYS A 119 -8.64 -1.18 -17.83
CA LYS A 119 -9.67 -0.25 -17.31
C LYS A 119 -11.01 -0.95 -17.08
N ASP A 120 -11.43 -1.77 -18.03
CA ASP A 120 -12.69 -2.51 -17.96
C ASP A 120 -12.71 -3.52 -16.81
N MET A 121 -11.55 -4.13 -16.52
CA MET A 121 -11.42 -5.06 -15.41
C MET A 121 -11.44 -4.36 -14.05
N ILE A 122 -10.78 -3.21 -13.92
CA ILE A 122 -10.85 -2.40 -12.70
C ILE A 122 -12.27 -1.88 -12.50
N ALA A 123 -12.93 -1.39 -13.57
CA ALA A 123 -14.32 -0.99 -13.52
C ALA A 123 -15.22 -2.14 -13.05
N LYS A 124 -15.01 -3.36 -13.59
CA LYS A 124 -15.71 -4.56 -13.14
C LYS A 124 -15.48 -4.85 -11.66
N TYR A 125 -14.25 -4.74 -11.16
CA TYR A 125 -13.98 -4.93 -9.73
C TYR A 125 -14.64 -3.89 -8.83
N VAL A 126 -14.79 -2.65 -9.32
CA VAL A 126 -15.57 -1.63 -8.62
C VAL A 126 -17.05 -2.01 -8.59
N GLU A 127 -17.63 -2.42 -9.72
CA GLU A 127 -19.04 -2.85 -9.78
C GLU A 127 -19.32 -4.09 -8.91
N ASP A 128 -18.35 -5.01 -8.83
CA ASP A 128 -18.43 -6.23 -8.01
C ASP A 128 -18.31 -5.96 -6.49
N ILE A 129 -18.08 -4.71 -6.05
CA ILE A 129 -18.06 -4.37 -4.62
C ILE A 129 -19.47 -4.58 -4.04
N PRO A 130 -19.66 -5.51 -3.07
CA PRO A 130 -21.01 -5.91 -2.64
C PRO A 130 -21.79 -4.85 -1.87
N LYS A 131 -21.10 -3.86 -1.30
CA LYS A 131 -21.73 -2.81 -0.49
C LYS A 131 -21.84 -1.55 -1.33
N VAL A 132 -23.08 -1.13 -1.62
CA VAL A 132 -23.41 0.09 -2.37
C VAL A 132 -22.63 1.31 -1.86
N ARG A 133 -22.64 1.54 -0.54
CA ARG A 133 -21.85 2.62 0.10
C ARG A 133 -20.36 2.57 -0.23
N ASP A 134 -19.76 1.39 -0.18
CA ASP A 134 -18.32 1.20 -0.38
C ASP A 134 -17.97 1.37 -1.86
N ARG A 135 -18.86 0.92 -2.77
CA ARG A 135 -18.78 1.13 -4.22
C ARG A 135 -18.85 2.62 -4.57
N ILE A 136 -19.84 3.32 -4.04
CA ILE A 136 -20.01 4.78 -4.20
C ILE A 136 -18.79 5.53 -3.67
N LEU A 137 -18.27 5.17 -2.49
CA LEU A 137 -17.08 5.80 -1.93
C LEU A 137 -15.88 5.70 -2.90
N VAL A 138 -15.68 4.53 -3.52
CA VAL A 138 -14.63 4.35 -4.52
C VAL A 138 -14.91 5.23 -5.75
N LYS A 139 -16.12 5.15 -6.32
CA LYS A 139 -16.53 5.95 -7.48
C LYS A 139 -16.37 7.45 -7.25
N LEU A 140 -16.73 7.96 -6.08
CA LEU A 140 -16.59 9.39 -5.73
C LEU A 140 -15.13 9.80 -5.50
N LYS A 141 -14.29 8.92 -4.93
CA LYS A 141 -12.86 9.20 -4.73
C LYS A 141 -12.06 9.18 -6.03
N THR A 142 -12.55 8.49 -7.06
CA THR A 142 -11.92 8.37 -8.37
C THR A 142 -12.78 8.95 -9.50
N TYR A 143 -13.74 9.82 -9.17
CA TYR A 143 -14.75 10.32 -10.09
C TYR A 143 -14.13 11.07 -11.27
N ILE A 144 -14.47 10.69 -12.49
CA ILE A 144 -14.07 11.40 -13.70
C ILE A 144 -15.35 11.79 -14.44
N ASP A 145 -15.49 13.10 -14.70
CA ASP A 145 -16.66 13.62 -15.39
C ASP A 145 -16.84 12.96 -16.77
N GLY A 146 -18.07 12.60 -17.09
CA GLY A 146 -18.42 11.86 -18.30
C GLY A 146 -17.94 10.40 -18.38
N SER A 147 -17.15 9.90 -17.42
CA SER A 147 -16.62 8.53 -17.42
C SER A 147 -17.07 7.69 -16.22
N THR A 148 -17.23 8.31 -15.05
CA THR A 148 -17.76 7.63 -13.87
C THR A 148 -19.28 7.72 -13.86
N VAL A 149 -19.93 6.57 -13.93
CA VAL A 149 -21.37 6.46 -13.86
C VAL A 149 -21.75 5.91 -12.48
N LEU A 150 -22.59 6.68 -11.78
CA LEU A 150 -23.38 6.17 -10.67
C LEU A 150 -24.70 5.65 -11.25
N ASP A 151 -25.08 4.43 -10.90
CA ASP A 151 -26.36 3.85 -11.33
C ASP A 151 -27.54 4.39 -10.50
N ASP A 152 -28.76 4.00 -10.87
CA ASP A 152 -29.97 4.46 -10.19
C ASP A 152 -30.06 3.97 -8.73
N GLU A 153 -29.56 2.76 -8.43
CA GLU A 153 -29.49 2.23 -7.05
C GLU A 153 -28.53 3.07 -6.20
N GLU A 154 -27.41 3.49 -6.77
CA GLU A 154 -26.41 4.31 -6.10
C GLU A 154 -26.89 5.74 -5.87
N TYR A 155 -27.62 6.32 -6.82
CA TYR A 155 -28.27 7.62 -6.62
C TYR A 155 -29.38 7.53 -5.57
N GLU A 156 -30.22 6.50 -5.62
CA GLU A 156 -31.25 6.27 -4.61
C GLU A 156 -30.64 6.08 -3.22
N TYR A 157 -29.52 5.36 -3.11
CA TYR A 157 -28.78 5.25 -1.86
C TYR A 157 -28.32 6.62 -1.34
N LEU A 158 -27.72 7.44 -2.21
CA LEU A 158 -27.24 8.77 -1.83
C LEU A 158 -28.38 9.71 -1.43
N GLU A 159 -29.50 9.68 -2.13
CA GLU A 159 -30.69 10.48 -1.82
C GLU A 159 -31.33 10.06 -0.48
N ASN A 160 -31.26 8.77 -0.13
CA ASN A 160 -31.76 8.27 1.15
C ASN A 160 -30.84 8.55 2.33
N VAL A 161 -29.52 8.63 2.11
CA VAL A 161 -28.52 8.80 3.17
C VAL A 161 -28.15 10.27 3.40
N SER A 162 -28.09 11.06 2.33
CA SER A 162 -27.73 12.47 2.44
C SER A 162 -28.94 13.34 2.76
N GLU A 163 -28.73 14.42 3.50
CA GLU A 163 -29.75 15.47 3.70
C GLU A 163 -29.89 16.39 2.47
N LEU A 164 -29.34 16.01 1.31
CA LEU A 164 -29.23 16.85 0.13
C LEU A 164 -30.44 16.66 -0.80
N SER A 165 -31.07 17.77 -1.18
CA SER A 165 -32.22 17.77 -2.09
C SER A 165 -31.86 17.56 -3.57
N ASP A 166 -30.59 17.77 -3.94
CA ASP A 166 -30.09 17.60 -5.31
C ASP A 166 -28.68 16.98 -5.27
N VAL A 167 -28.62 15.66 -5.15
CA VAL A 167 -27.38 14.88 -5.09
C VAL A 167 -26.56 15.03 -6.39
N LYS A 168 -27.21 14.96 -7.55
CA LYS A 168 -26.56 15.07 -8.87
C LYS A 168 -25.93 16.45 -9.05
N GLY A 169 -26.67 17.51 -8.74
CA GLY A 169 -26.16 18.87 -8.75
C GLY A 169 -25.09 19.12 -7.70
N PHE A 170 -25.14 18.43 -6.55
CA PHE A 170 -24.10 18.54 -5.54
C PHE A 170 -22.78 17.89 -5.98
N ILE A 171 -22.82 16.67 -6.54
CA ILE A 171 -21.62 15.99 -7.04
C ILE A 171 -20.97 16.83 -8.13
N SER A 172 -21.73 17.23 -9.16
CA SER A 172 -21.21 18.01 -10.29
C SER A 172 -20.55 19.35 -9.88
N LYS A 173 -20.98 19.96 -8.78
CA LYS A 173 -20.39 21.22 -8.26
C LYS A 173 -19.16 21.03 -7.39
N ASN A 174 -18.91 19.82 -6.89
CA ASN A 174 -17.88 19.56 -5.87
C ASN A 174 -16.82 18.53 -6.31
N ILE A 175 -16.90 18.03 -7.54
CA ILE A 175 -15.78 17.37 -8.20
C ILE A 175 -14.62 18.35 -8.38
N TYR A 176 -13.41 17.82 -8.45
CA TYR A 176 -12.26 18.68 -8.72
C TYR A 176 -12.21 19.07 -10.20
N ASN A 177 -11.93 20.34 -10.47
CA ASN A 177 -11.93 20.89 -11.84
C ASN A 177 -10.79 20.37 -12.73
N ARG A 178 -9.76 19.78 -12.14
CA ARG A 178 -8.60 19.24 -12.87
C ARG A 178 -8.34 17.78 -12.55
N LYS A 179 -8.67 17.29 -11.34
CA LYS A 179 -8.43 15.89 -10.94
C LYS A 179 -9.63 14.99 -10.89
N ALA A 180 -9.34 13.70 -11.03
CA ALA A 180 -10.27 12.66 -10.63
C ALA A 180 -10.62 12.79 -9.13
N GLY A 181 -11.89 12.60 -8.85
CA GLY A 181 -12.45 12.50 -7.51
C GLY A 181 -13.16 13.74 -7.01
N MET A 182 -13.55 13.63 -5.75
CA MET A 182 -14.26 14.64 -4.98
C MET A 182 -13.56 14.84 -3.64
N LYS A 183 -13.73 16.03 -3.02
CA LYS A 183 -13.13 16.35 -1.72
C LYS A 183 -13.72 15.48 -0.61
N ASP A 184 -12.87 14.98 0.29
CA ASP A 184 -13.29 14.10 1.40
C ASP A 184 -14.42 14.69 2.24
N LYS A 185 -14.33 15.98 2.58
CA LYS A 185 -15.38 16.67 3.36
C LYS A 185 -16.76 16.63 2.68
N ASP A 186 -16.80 16.61 1.34
CA ASP A 186 -18.04 16.66 0.57
C ASP A 186 -18.57 15.23 0.31
N ILE A 187 -17.66 14.26 0.15
CA ILE A 187 -17.99 12.83 0.19
C ILE A 187 -18.57 12.44 1.56
N CYS A 188 -18.02 12.99 2.65
CA CYS A 188 -18.52 12.78 4.01
C CYS A 188 -19.98 13.19 4.16
N LYS A 189 -20.35 14.33 3.57
CA LYS A 189 -21.73 14.83 3.59
C LYS A 189 -22.67 13.95 2.76
N LEU A 190 -22.18 13.44 1.63
CA LEU A 190 -22.96 12.56 0.75
C LEU A 190 -23.23 11.18 1.36
N LEU A 191 -22.27 10.64 2.11
CA LEU A 191 -22.34 9.28 2.65
C LEU A 191 -22.66 9.22 4.15
N ASP A 192 -22.93 10.37 4.78
CA ASP A 192 -23.07 10.52 6.24
C ASP A 192 -21.92 9.83 7.00
N MET A 193 -20.68 10.13 6.60
CA MET A 193 -19.47 9.54 7.16
C MET A 193 -18.67 10.55 7.97
N LYS A 194 -17.95 10.06 8.98
CA LYS A 194 -17.00 10.89 9.76
C LYS A 194 -15.75 11.20 8.94
N GLU A 195 -15.35 12.48 8.88
CA GLU A 195 -14.20 12.99 8.10
C GLU A 195 -12.90 12.19 8.27
N GLY A 196 -12.57 11.81 9.51
CA GLY A 196 -11.35 11.04 9.80
C GLY A 196 -11.35 9.59 9.28
N THR A 197 -12.48 9.06 8.82
CA THR A 197 -12.62 7.64 8.45
C THR A 197 -12.63 7.38 6.94
N ILE A 198 -12.77 8.42 6.11
CA ILE A 198 -12.88 8.23 4.65
C ILE A 198 -11.65 7.57 4.06
N ASN A 199 -10.46 8.14 4.30
CA ASN A 199 -9.25 7.65 3.63
C ASN A 199 -8.85 6.24 4.07
N THR A 200 -9.02 5.93 5.36
CA THR A 200 -8.75 4.59 5.89
C THR A 200 -9.77 3.56 5.38
N THR A 201 -11.03 3.95 5.25
CA THR A 201 -12.10 3.09 4.72
C THR A 201 -11.91 2.85 3.23
N TYR A 202 -11.65 3.90 2.46
CA TYR A 202 -11.32 3.83 1.04
C TYR A 202 -10.12 2.92 0.78
N GLN A 203 -9.00 3.12 1.49
CA GLN A 203 -7.81 2.27 1.34
C GLN A 203 -8.10 0.79 1.64
N ARG A 204 -8.92 0.51 2.67
CA ARG A 204 -9.31 -0.86 3.02
C ARG A 204 -10.19 -1.50 1.94
N ILE A 205 -11.12 -0.75 1.35
CA ILE A 205 -12.01 -1.22 0.27
C ILE A 205 -11.21 -1.50 -0.99
N VAL A 206 -10.42 -0.51 -1.45
CA VAL A 206 -9.58 -0.64 -2.65
C VAL A 206 -8.65 -1.82 -2.52
N ARG A 207 -7.97 -1.96 -1.38
CA ARG A 207 -7.08 -3.09 -1.16
C ARG A 207 -7.81 -4.43 -1.26
N LYS A 208 -8.93 -4.58 -0.55
CA LYS A 208 -9.66 -5.85 -0.45
C LYS A 208 -10.32 -6.27 -1.77
N TYR A 209 -10.92 -5.32 -2.49
CA TYR A 209 -11.81 -5.63 -3.62
C TYR A 209 -11.20 -5.32 -4.98
N ILE A 210 -10.14 -4.52 -5.03
CA ILE A 210 -9.52 -4.11 -6.30
C ILE A 210 -8.08 -4.61 -6.34
N THR A 211 -7.21 -4.15 -5.43
CA THR A 211 -5.78 -4.46 -5.48
C THR A 211 -5.47 -5.95 -5.28
N GLU A 212 -6.01 -6.58 -4.24
CA GLU A 212 -5.77 -8.00 -3.96
C GLU A 212 -6.35 -8.90 -5.09
N PRO A 213 -7.61 -8.73 -5.54
CA PRO A 213 -8.16 -9.50 -6.66
C PRO A 213 -7.43 -9.28 -7.98
N TYR A 214 -7.07 -8.03 -8.31
CA TYR A 214 -6.32 -7.70 -9.51
C TYR A 214 -4.92 -8.34 -9.50
N THR A 215 -4.24 -8.33 -8.35
CA THR A 215 -2.93 -8.99 -8.21
C THR A 215 -3.04 -10.49 -8.45
N ILE A 216 -4.09 -11.13 -7.92
CA ILE A 216 -4.37 -12.56 -8.15
C ILE A 216 -4.69 -12.83 -9.63
N TYR A 217 -5.49 -11.97 -10.26
CA TYR A 217 -5.81 -12.09 -11.68
C TYR A 217 -4.56 -11.98 -12.54
N ARG A 218 -3.73 -10.96 -12.32
CA ARG A 218 -2.50 -10.75 -13.10
C ARG A 218 -1.51 -11.90 -12.89
N ALA A 219 -1.39 -12.44 -11.69
CA ALA A 219 -0.55 -13.63 -11.43
C ALA A 219 -1.06 -14.90 -12.12
N LYS A 220 -2.36 -15.01 -12.39
CA LYS A 220 -2.98 -16.18 -13.05
C LYS A 220 -3.03 -16.09 -14.58
N TYR A 221 -3.21 -14.88 -15.11
CA TYR A 221 -3.52 -14.66 -16.52
C TYR A 221 -2.51 -13.77 -17.25
N GLY A 222 -1.63 -13.07 -16.54
CA GLY A 222 -0.49 -12.36 -17.12
C GLY A 222 0.61 -13.37 -17.47
N LYS A 223 0.77 -13.68 -18.76
CA LYS A 223 1.96 -14.38 -19.26
C LYS A 223 3.19 -13.49 -19.04
N ASN A 224 4.29 -14.11 -18.60
CA ASN A 224 5.64 -13.53 -18.52
C ASN A 224 6.02 -12.78 -19.80
#